data_AF-A0A1J0LQ94-F1
#
_entry.id   AF-A0A1J0LQ94-F1
#
_cell.length_a   1.000
_cell.length_b   1.000
_cell.length_c   1.000
_cell.angle_alpha   90.00
_cell.angle_beta   90.00
_cell.angle_gamma   90.00
#
_symmetry.space_group_name_H-M   'P 1'
#
loop_
_entity.id
_entity.type
_entity.pdbx_description
1 polymer ?
#
loop_
_entity_poly.entity_id
_entity_poly.type
_entity_poly.pdbx_seq_one_letter_code
_entity_poly.pdbx_strand_id
1 'polypeptide(L)'
;MKWIKAFFYGEIIPFDKMLHFFVGFFISTVCSFLSIEINLIILTIFSIGKEYYDQYIKKTHFDIQDALATFLGGIAAILVLYFLIPYLK
;
A
#
# COMPACT_ATOMS: atom_id res chain seq x y z
N MET A 1 -27.48 2.70 14.24
CA MET A 1 -26.88 1.55 13.50
C MET A 1 -26.47 1.85 12.05
N LYS A 2 -26.79 3.02 11.45
CA LYS A 2 -26.27 3.44 10.13
C LYS A 2 -24.76 3.78 10.15
N TRP A 3 -24.29 4.40 11.23
CA TRP A 3 -22.90 4.85 11.38
C TRP A 3 -21.87 3.71 11.41
N ILE A 4 -22.22 2.58 12.02
CA ILE A 4 -21.37 1.38 12.03
C ILE A 4 -21.24 0.82 10.61
N LYS A 5 -22.33 0.80 9.84
CA LYS A 5 -22.27 0.40 8.43
C LYS A 5 -21.45 1.39 7.59
N ALA A 6 -21.60 2.70 7.77
CA ALA A 6 -20.77 3.68 7.03
C ALA A 6 -19.25 3.53 7.33
N PHE A 7 -18.91 3.18 8.59
CA PHE A 7 -17.53 2.89 8.98
C PHE A 7 -16.99 1.58 8.38
N PHE A 8 -17.82 0.52 8.34
CA PHE A 8 -17.42 -0.79 7.78
C PHE A 8 -17.62 -0.95 6.26
N TYR A 9 -18.48 -0.15 5.63
CA TYR A 9 -18.80 -0.19 4.18
C TYR A 9 -18.07 0.87 3.35
N GLY A 10 -17.15 1.65 3.94
CA GLY A 10 -16.22 2.47 3.17
C GLY A 10 -16.88 3.56 2.31
N GLU A 11 -17.80 4.34 2.86
CA GLU A 11 -18.42 5.44 2.10
C GLU A 11 -17.46 6.64 1.88
N ILE A 12 -16.29 6.66 2.52
CA ILE A 12 -15.24 7.68 2.32
C ILE A 12 -14.04 7.12 1.55
N ILE A 13 -13.61 5.89 1.82
CA ILE A 13 -12.54 5.17 1.11
C ILE A 13 -13.03 3.73 0.86
N PRO A 14 -13.08 3.26 -0.39
CA PRO A 14 -13.49 1.89 -0.69
C PRO A 14 -12.59 0.86 0.01
N PHE A 15 -13.17 -0.23 0.50
CA PHE A 15 -12.43 -1.32 1.17
C PHE A 15 -11.27 -1.86 0.32
N ASP A 16 -11.49 -1.95 -0.99
CA ASP A 16 -10.47 -2.31 -1.98
C ASP A 16 -9.21 -1.45 -1.88
N LYS A 17 -9.37 -0.12 -1.79
CA LYS A 17 -8.24 0.82 -1.66
C LYS A 17 -7.53 0.69 -0.31
N MET A 18 -8.27 0.37 0.76
CA MET A 18 -7.67 0.07 2.06
C MET A 18 -6.81 -1.19 2.00
N LEU A 19 -7.26 -2.24 1.32
CA LEU A 19 -6.49 -3.46 1.17
C LEU A 19 -5.19 -3.20 0.40
N HIS A 20 -5.26 -2.44 -0.69
CA HIS A 20 -4.09 -2.01 -1.46
C HIS A 20 -3.06 -1.27 -0.59
N PHE A 21 -3.52 -0.33 0.23
CA PHE A 21 -2.67 0.37 1.19
C PHE A 21 -2.01 -0.59 2.17
N PHE A 22 -2.76 -1.50 2.80
CA PHE A 22 -2.19 -2.47 3.75
C PHE A 22 -1.21 -3.44 3.10
N VAL A 23 -1.45 -3.84 1.85
CA VAL A 23 -0.51 -4.68 1.09
C VAL A 23 0.82 -3.93 0.88
N GLY A 24 0.77 -2.67 0.46
CA GLY A 24 1.97 -1.84 0.34
C GLY A 24 2.72 -1.67 1.65
N PHE A 25 1.99 -1.38 2.74
CA PHE A 25 2.55 -1.28 4.08
C PHE A 25 3.25 -2.58 4.51
N PHE A 26 2.62 -3.72 4.27
CA PHE A 26 3.16 -5.03 4.60
C PHE A 26 4.42 -5.36 3.78
N ILE A 27 4.41 -5.09 2.47
CA ILE A 27 5.57 -5.29 1.59
C ILE A 27 6.77 -4.52 2.13
N SER A 28 6.62 -3.21 2.40
CA SER A 28 7.73 -2.39 2.90
C SER A 28 8.15 -2.76 4.32
N THR A 29 7.23 -3.25 5.16
CA THR A 29 7.57 -3.77 6.49
C THR A 29 8.40 -5.05 6.40
N VAL A 30 8.01 -6.00 5.54
CA VAL A 30 8.78 -7.22 5.32
C VAL A 30 10.15 -6.87 4.73
N CYS A 31 10.23 -5.92 3.81
CA CYS A 31 11.50 -5.47 3.23
C CYS A 31 12.31 -4.53 4.15
N SER A 32 11.90 -4.29 5.40
CA SER A 32 12.56 -3.30 6.26
C SER A 32 13.99 -3.68 6.69
N PHE A 33 14.37 -4.95 6.52
CA PHE A 33 15.74 -5.42 6.75
C PHE A 33 16.71 -5.04 5.61
N LEU A 34 16.18 -4.55 4.48
CA LEU A 34 16.95 -4.04 3.35
C LEU A 34 17.24 -2.54 3.53
N SER A 35 18.12 -1.99 2.69
CA SER A 35 18.32 -0.55 2.62
C SER A 35 17.04 0.15 2.15
N ILE A 36 16.87 1.42 2.55
CA ILE A 36 15.68 2.21 2.21
C ILE A 36 15.52 2.30 0.69
N GLU A 37 16.62 2.46 -0.04
CA GLU A 37 16.64 2.54 -1.51
C GLU A 37 16.11 1.26 -2.15
N ILE A 38 16.57 0.09 -1.69
CA ILE A 38 16.10 -1.20 -2.20
C ILE A 38 14.62 -1.41 -1.86
N ASN A 39 14.20 -1.04 -0.66
CA ASN A 39 12.79 -1.11 -0.24
C ASN A 39 11.90 -0.25 -1.14
N LEU A 40 12.31 0.99 -1.45
CA LEU A 40 11.59 1.89 -2.37
C LEU A 40 11.52 1.33 -3.80
N ILE A 41 12.59 0.72 -4.30
CA ILE A 41 12.57 0.08 -5.62
C ILE A 41 11.57 -1.08 -5.63
N ILE A 42 11.60 -1.95 -4.63
CA ILE A 42 10.65 -3.08 -4.50
C ILE A 42 9.22 -2.56 -4.43
N LEU A 43 8.96 -1.58 -3.56
CA LEU A 43 7.63 -0.96 -3.41
C LEU A 43 7.12 -0.39 -4.73
N THR A 44 7.99 0.32 -5.47
CA THR A 44 7.64 0.89 -6.78
C THR A 44 7.27 -0.22 -7.77
N ILE A 45 8.09 -1.27 -7.86
CA ILE A 45 7.84 -2.43 -8.72
C ILE A 45 6.52 -3.11 -8.37
N PHE A 46 6.21 -3.32 -7.09
CA PHE A 46 4.96 -3.97 -6.69
C PHE A 46 3.73 -3.07 -6.92
N SER A 47 3.84 -1.77 -6.64
CA SER A 47 2.73 -0.82 -6.83
C SER A 47 2.29 -0.72 -8.29
N ILE A 48 3.25 -0.67 -9.22
CA ILE A 48 2.98 -0.55 -10.66
C ILE A 48 2.80 -1.94 -11.29
N GLY A 49 3.61 -2.91 -10.88
CA GLY A 49 3.65 -4.25 -11.44
C GLY A 49 2.37 -5.05 -11.20
N LYS A 50 1.71 -4.90 -10.03
CA LYS A 50 0.40 -5.52 -9.80
C LYS A 50 -0.63 -5.00 -10.80
N GLU A 51 -0.69 -3.69 -11.02
CA GLU A 51 -1.65 -3.09 -11.95
C GLU A 51 -1.37 -3.48 -13.40
N TYR A 52 -0.10 -3.60 -13.80
CA TYR A 52 0.25 -4.17 -15.10
C TYR A 52 -0.14 -5.65 -15.23
N TYR A 53 0.07 -6.45 -14.18
CA TYR A 53 -0.36 -7.84 -14.17
C TYR A 53 -1.88 -7.95 -14.32
N ASP A 54 -2.64 -7.12 -13.61
CA ASP A 54 -4.09 -7.08 -13.70
C ASP A 54 -4.55 -6.68 -15.11
N GLN A 55 -3.94 -5.63 -15.70
CA GLN A 55 -4.26 -5.20 -17.05
C GLN A 55 -3.96 -6.26 -18.12
N TYR A 56 -2.76 -6.86 -18.09
CA TYR A 56 -2.29 -7.72 -19.20
C TYR A 56 -2.62 -9.20 -18.99
N ILE A 57 -2.66 -9.68 -17.75
CA ILE A 57 -2.87 -11.09 -17.44
C ILE A 57 -4.33 -11.35 -17.03
N LYS A 58 -4.86 -10.57 -16.09
CA LYS A 58 -6.29 -10.71 -15.69
C LYS A 58 -7.25 -10.01 -16.65
N LYS A 59 -6.74 -9.21 -17.59
CA LYS A 59 -7.53 -8.45 -18.58
C LYS A 59 -8.53 -7.50 -17.91
N THR A 60 -8.19 -6.99 -16.73
CA THR A 60 -8.94 -5.92 -16.06
C THR A 60 -8.37 -4.55 -16.45
N HIS A 61 -8.88 -3.47 -15.86
CA HIS A 61 -8.34 -2.13 -16.10
C HIS A 61 -7.15 -1.86 -15.17
N PHE A 62 -6.23 -1.01 -15.60
CA PHE A 62 -5.19 -0.45 -14.74
C PHE A 62 -5.82 0.64 -13.86
N ASP A 63 -5.77 0.47 -12.54
CA ASP A 63 -6.28 1.47 -11.61
C ASP A 63 -5.12 2.23 -10.95
N ILE A 64 -4.97 3.50 -11.35
CA ILE A 64 -3.96 4.39 -10.77
C ILE A 64 -4.18 4.58 -9.27
N GLN A 65 -5.42 4.54 -8.78
CA GLN A 65 -5.71 4.69 -7.36
C GLN A 65 -5.22 3.49 -6.56
N ASP A 66 -5.19 2.28 -7.13
CA ASP A 66 -4.65 1.08 -6.48
C ASP A 66 -3.13 1.10 -6.42
N ALA A 67 -2.48 1.51 -7.51
CA ALA A 67 -1.04 1.73 -7.52
C ALA A 67 -0.65 2.79 -6.47
N LEU A 68 -1.37 3.92 -6.42
CA LEU A 68 -1.13 4.99 -5.45
C LEU A 68 -1.40 4.53 -4.00
N ALA A 69 -2.50 3.83 -3.74
CA ALA A 69 -2.81 3.32 -2.42
C ALA A 69 -1.71 2.37 -1.93
N THR A 70 -1.27 1.45 -2.79
CA THR A 70 -0.16 0.54 -2.51
C THR A 70 1.13 1.30 -2.22
N PHE A 71 1.49 2.28 -3.06
CA PHE A 71 2.70 3.06 -2.87
C PHE A 71 2.67 3.87 -1.57
N LEU A 72 1.57 4.57 -1.28
CA LEU A 72 1.41 5.36 -0.05
C LEU A 72 1.45 4.48 1.21
N GLY A 73 0.91 3.26 1.14
CA GLY A 73 1.02 2.27 2.22
C GLY A 73 2.46 1.92 2.55
N GLY A 74 3.28 1.64 1.53
CA GLY A 74 4.69 1.34 1.73
C GLY A 74 5.50 2.54 2.24
N ILE A 75 5.23 3.74 1.72
CA ILE A 75 5.84 4.99 2.24
C ILE A 75 5.49 5.18 3.73
N ALA A 76 4.24 4.95 4.12
CA ALA A 76 3.84 5.04 5.52
C ALA A 76 4.61 4.06 6.42
N ALA A 77 4.80 2.81 5.98
CA ALA A 77 5.63 1.84 6.70
C ALA A 77 7.08 2.31 6.84
N ILE A 78 7.68 2.84 5.77
CA ILE A 78 9.06 3.35 5.80
C ILE A 78 9.17 4.51 6.81
N LEU A 79 8.24 5.46 6.79
CA LEU A 79 8.21 6.56 7.76
C LEU A 79 8.14 6.06 9.20
N VAL A 80 7.25 5.10 9.48
CA VAL A 80 7.12 4.54 10.83
C VAL A 80 8.40 3.82 11.26
N LEU A 81 8.92 2.94 10.41
CA LEU A 81 10.01 2.02 10.78
C LEU A 81 11.37 2.70 10.87
N TYR A 82 11.68 3.60 9.92
CA TYR A 82 13.00 4.22 9.82
C TYR A 82 13.08 5.62 10.45
N PHE A 83 11.94 6.31 10.59
CA PHE A 83 11.93 7.69 11.08
C PHE A 83 11.14 7.89 12.37
N LEU A 84 10.15 7.07 12.71
CA LEU A 84 9.40 7.26 13.96
C LEU A 84 9.95 6.38 15.08
N ILE A 85 10.05 5.08 14.87
CA ILE A 85 10.48 4.12 15.91
C ILE A 85 11.85 4.46 16.50
N PRO A 86 12.87 4.86 15.72
CA PRO A 86 14.17 5.22 16.29
C PRO A 86 14.14 6.40 17.26
N TYR A 87 13.18 7.32 17.13
CA TYR A 87 13.04 8.48 18.01
C TYR A 87 12.19 8.21 19.25
N LEU A 88 11.49 7.07 19.30
CA LEU A 88 10.69 6.64 20.45
C LEU A 88 11.48 5.77 21.44
N LYS A 89 12.73 5.44 21.11
CA LYS A 89 13.67 4.70 21.96
C LYS A 89 14.59 5.69 22.69
#